data_AF-A0A841TGI2-F1
#
_entry.id   AF-A0A841TGI2-F1
#
_cell.length_a   1.000
_cell.length_b   1.000
_cell.length_c   1.000
_cell.angle_alpha   90.00
_cell.angle_beta   90.00
_cell.angle_gamma   90.00
#
_symmetry.space_group_name_H-M   'P 1'
#
loop_
_entity.id
_entity.type
_entity.pdbx_description
1 polymer ?
#
loop_
_entity_poly.entity_id
_entity_poly.type
_entity_poly.pdbx_seq_one_letter_code
_entity_poly.pdbx_strand_id
1 'polypeptide(L)'
;MQDTINKIIEVNEDIAQFWSNSHGWAPSSAADLLEKSRLDWQVSLSHTLHRWVDAPEANAPDHDGSLILAWTNIGTLVENTMKLFLSVYLTDYRVDEKAIMYKGKVVDPDGAKFYKLIVFFKDKIWMDEERDDRNQWVTKIQQRRNAIHAYKNREIGSFEELHQVIREYLDLIEDLNVRLPRPDY
;
A
#
# COMPACT_ATOMS: atom_id res chain seq x y z
N MET A 1 -12.95 -13.60 4.66
CA MET A 1 -12.00 -12.66 5.27
C MET A 1 -10.69 -13.36 5.61
N GLN A 2 -10.73 -14.47 6.36
CA GLN A 2 -9.54 -15.27 6.65
C GLN A 2 -8.76 -15.65 5.37
N ASP A 3 -9.44 -16.23 4.38
CA ASP A 3 -8.80 -16.63 3.10
C ASP A 3 -8.22 -15.45 2.33
N THR A 4 -8.93 -14.32 2.32
CA THR A 4 -8.45 -13.06 1.71
C THR A 4 -7.14 -12.61 2.37
N ILE A 5 -7.08 -12.61 3.71
CA ILE A 5 -5.87 -12.20 4.43
C ILE A 5 -4.73 -13.19 4.21
N ASN A 6 -5.01 -14.50 4.25
CA ASN A 6 -4.01 -15.52 3.93
C ASN A 6 -3.43 -15.29 2.53
N LYS A 7 -4.28 -14.96 1.55
CA LYS A 7 -3.80 -14.68 0.19
C LYS A 7 -2.95 -13.41 0.10
N ILE A 8 -3.35 -12.34 0.80
CA ILE A 8 -2.54 -11.13 0.93
C ILE A 8 -1.16 -11.45 1.53
N ILE A 9 -1.11 -12.29 2.57
CA ILE A 9 0.14 -12.73 3.20
C ILE A 9 1.01 -13.47 2.17
N GLU A 10 0.47 -14.48 1.49
CA GLU A 10 1.20 -15.25 0.46
C GLU A 10 1.82 -14.34 -0.61
N VAL A 11 1.04 -13.38 -1.14
CA VAL A 11 1.54 -12.46 -2.16
C VAL A 11 2.65 -11.56 -1.62
N ASN A 12 2.52 -11.07 -0.37
CA ASN A 12 3.57 -10.25 0.25
C ASN A 12 4.83 -11.06 0.57
N GLU A 13 4.70 -12.33 0.97
CA GLU A 13 5.83 -13.23 1.21
C GLU A 13 6.62 -13.49 -0.07
N ASP A 14 5.92 -13.81 -1.16
CA ASP A 14 6.52 -14.02 -2.48
C ASP A 14 7.22 -12.74 -2.99
N ILE A 15 6.55 -11.58 -2.87
CA ILE A 15 7.14 -10.28 -3.17
C ILE A 15 8.41 -10.04 -2.33
N ALA A 16 8.33 -10.25 -1.01
CA ALA A 16 9.46 -10.01 -0.11
C ALA A 16 10.63 -10.95 -0.43
N GLN A 17 10.36 -12.23 -0.65
CA GLN A 17 11.38 -13.22 -0.99
C GLN A 17 12.11 -12.86 -2.29
N PHE A 18 11.37 -12.46 -3.31
CA PHE A 18 11.94 -12.11 -4.61
C PHE A 18 12.69 -10.78 -4.58
N TRP A 19 12.03 -9.71 -4.12
CA TRP A 19 12.55 -8.34 -4.26
C TRP A 19 13.64 -7.97 -3.27
N SER A 20 13.72 -8.65 -2.12
CA SER A 20 14.79 -8.42 -1.14
C SER A 20 16.18 -8.83 -1.65
N ASN A 21 16.25 -9.64 -2.71
CA ASN A 21 17.50 -10.11 -3.32
C ASN A 21 17.56 -9.79 -4.82
N SER A 22 17.12 -8.60 -5.21
CA SER A 22 16.94 -8.22 -6.62
C SER A 22 18.22 -7.79 -7.36
N HIS A 23 19.37 -7.72 -6.69
CA HIS A 23 20.66 -7.46 -7.33
C HIS A 23 21.01 -8.52 -8.39
N GLY A 24 21.56 -8.07 -9.51
CA GLY A 24 21.90 -8.93 -10.65
C GLY A 24 20.78 -9.06 -11.68
N TRP A 25 19.55 -8.71 -11.32
CA TRP A 25 18.42 -8.66 -12.24
C TRP A 25 17.84 -7.23 -12.39
N ALA A 26 17.68 -6.50 -11.28
CA ALA A 26 17.23 -5.11 -11.31
C ALA A 26 18.41 -4.15 -11.53
N PRO A 27 18.19 -2.95 -12.10
CA PRO A 27 19.18 -1.88 -12.06
C PRO A 27 19.67 -1.64 -10.62
N SER A 28 20.98 -1.47 -10.42
CA SER A 28 21.58 -1.43 -9.07
C SER A 28 20.93 -0.39 -8.15
N SER A 29 20.53 0.77 -8.68
CA SER A 29 19.85 1.79 -7.87
C SER A 29 18.47 1.38 -7.38
N ALA A 30 17.74 0.54 -8.13
CA ALA A 30 16.47 -0.01 -7.72
C ALA A 30 16.68 -1.13 -6.70
N ALA A 31 17.63 -2.03 -6.96
CA ALA A 31 17.99 -3.11 -6.04
C ALA A 31 18.45 -2.58 -4.66
N ASP A 32 19.32 -1.56 -4.64
CA ASP A 32 19.79 -0.91 -3.40
C ASP A 32 18.65 -0.28 -2.58
N LEU A 33 17.61 0.23 -3.26
CA LEU A 33 16.44 0.82 -2.61
C LEU A 33 15.52 -0.28 -2.03
N LEU A 34 15.35 -1.37 -2.77
CA LEU A 34 14.52 -2.52 -2.39
C LEU A 34 15.15 -3.34 -1.26
N GLU A 35 16.47 -3.54 -1.27
CA GLU A 35 17.21 -4.19 -0.18
C GLU A 35 17.03 -3.43 1.15
N LYS A 36 17.00 -2.10 1.10
CA LYS A 36 16.76 -1.24 2.28
C LYS A 36 15.29 -1.17 2.66
N SER A 37 14.39 -1.54 1.75
CA SER A 37 12.96 -1.50 2.00
C SER A 37 12.59 -2.63 2.95
N ARG A 38 11.83 -2.31 4.00
CA ARG A 38 11.38 -3.28 5.02
C ARG A 38 10.21 -4.13 4.51
N LEU A 39 10.45 -4.92 3.46
CA LEU A 39 9.46 -5.85 2.92
C LEU A 39 9.10 -6.95 3.94
N ASP A 40 10.01 -7.25 4.86
CA ASP A 40 9.72 -8.08 6.05
C ASP A 40 8.65 -7.46 6.95
N TRP A 41 8.66 -6.14 7.13
CA TRP A 41 7.61 -5.43 7.86
C TRP A 41 6.28 -5.42 7.10
N GLN A 42 6.31 -5.35 5.77
CA GLN A 42 5.11 -5.46 4.95
C GLN A 42 4.42 -6.82 5.18
N VAL A 43 5.18 -7.92 5.18
CA VAL A 43 4.67 -9.27 5.52
C VAL A 43 4.11 -9.27 6.94
N SER A 44 4.88 -8.79 7.93
CA SER A 44 4.43 -8.77 9.34
C SER A 44 3.14 -7.95 9.55
N LEU A 45 3.00 -6.82 8.85
CA LEU A 45 1.79 -5.99 8.89
C LEU A 45 0.58 -6.71 8.30
N SER A 46 0.77 -7.50 7.24
CA SER A 46 -0.31 -8.30 6.63
C SER A 46 -0.85 -9.37 7.58
N HIS A 47 0.02 -10.07 8.33
CA HIS A 47 -0.42 -10.99 9.40
C HIS A 47 -1.26 -10.31 10.48
N THR A 48 -0.96 -9.04 10.77
CA THR A 48 -1.69 -8.28 11.80
C THR A 48 -3.15 -8.03 11.39
N LEU A 49 -3.51 -8.13 10.11
CA LEU A 49 -4.90 -8.02 9.65
C LEU A 49 -5.82 -9.07 10.29
N HIS A 50 -5.30 -10.25 10.67
CA HIS A 50 -6.09 -11.29 11.34
C HIS A 50 -6.73 -10.82 12.65
N ARG A 51 -6.14 -9.82 13.31
CA ARG A 51 -6.69 -9.24 14.56
C ARG A 51 -8.07 -8.64 14.39
N TRP A 52 -8.46 -8.31 13.16
CA TRP A 52 -9.73 -7.67 12.86
C TRP A 52 -10.62 -8.53 11.98
N VAL A 53 -10.34 -9.84 11.84
CA VAL A 53 -11.26 -10.78 11.18
C VAL A 53 -12.59 -10.80 11.91
N ASP A 54 -12.52 -10.99 13.23
CA ASP A 54 -13.65 -10.87 14.13
C ASP A 54 -13.67 -9.44 14.65
N ALA A 55 -14.54 -8.62 14.08
CA ALA A 55 -14.69 -7.23 14.47
C ALA A 55 -15.16 -7.13 15.95
N PRO A 56 -14.53 -6.28 16.77
CA PRO A 56 -15.06 -5.93 18.08
C PRO A 56 -16.53 -5.47 17.98
N GLU A 57 -17.36 -5.80 18.97
CA GLU A 57 -18.72 -5.30 19.04
C GLU A 57 -18.74 -3.76 19.09
N ALA A 58 -19.78 -3.13 18.54
CA ALA A 58 -19.87 -1.67 18.47
C ALA A 58 -19.85 -0.96 19.84
N ASN A 59 -20.18 -1.68 20.91
CA ASN A 59 -20.16 -1.20 22.30
C ASN A 59 -18.89 -1.59 23.07
N ALA A 60 -17.96 -2.32 22.44
CA ALA A 60 -16.71 -2.71 23.08
C ALA A 60 -15.87 -1.46 23.40
N PRO A 61 -15.23 -1.39 24.59
CA PRO A 61 -14.50 -0.21 25.03
C PRO A 61 -13.31 0.14 24.12
N ASP A 62 -12.81 -0.82 23.35
CA ASP A 62 -11.69 -0.70 22.43
C ASP A 62 -12.10 -0.65 20.94
N HIS A 63 -13.41 -0.62 20.62
CA HIS A 63 -13.92 -0.66 19.24
C HIS A 63 -13.24 0.37 18.33
N ASP A 64 -13.31 1.65 18.71
CA ASP A 64 -12.76 2.75 17.90
C ASP A 64 -11.23 2.71 17.84
N GLY A 65 -10.58 2.34 18.95
CA GLY A 65 -9.14 2.17 19.02
C GLY A 65 -8.64 1.07 18.07
N SER A 66 -9.34 -0.07 18.07
CA SER A 66 -9.08 -1.19 17.17
C SER A 66 -9.28 -0.78 15.70
N LEU A 67 -10.33 -0.02 15.39
CA LEU A 67 -10.59 0.46 14.03
C LEU A 67 -9.53 1.47 13.56
N ILE A 68 -9.07 2.37 14.44
CA ILE A 68 -7.97 3.32 14.17
C ILE A 68 -6.67 2.58 13.82
N LEU A 69 -6.33 1.55 14.59
CA LEU A 69 -5.15 0.72 14.34
C LEU A 69 -5.28 -0.04 13.01
N ALA A 70 -6.49 -0.54 12.71
CA ALA A 70 -6.75 -1.24 11.48
C ALA A 70 -6.58 -0.34 10.23
N TRP A 71 -7.15 0.87 10.25
CA TRP A 71 -6.97 1.85 9.17
C TRP A 71 -5.52 2.28 8.99
N THR A 72 -4.79 2.41 10.09
CA THR A 72 -3.36 2.73 10.05
C THR A 72 -2.57 1.60 9.40
N ASN A 73 -2.89 0.35 9.73
CA ASN A 73 -2.24 -0.83 9.15
C ASN A 73 -2.53 -0.92 7.64
N ILE A 74 -3.80 -1.00 7.23
CA ILE A 74 -4.15 -1.15 5.81
C ILE A 74 -3.67 0.04 4.96
N GLY A 75 -3.71 1.26 5.51
CA GLY A 75 -3.15 2.43 4.83
C GLY A 75 -1.63 2.38 4.67
N THR A 76 -0.92 1.73 5.59
CA THR A 76 0.53 1.49 5.48
C THR A 76 0.82 0.42 4.43
N LEU A 77 0.06 -0.68 4.44
CA LEU A 77 0.18 -1.74 3.44
C LEU A 77 0.00 -1.20 2.01
N VAL A 78 -1.07 -0.42 1.77
CA VAL A 78 -1.33 0.20 0.46
C VAL A 78 -0.24 1.19 0.06
N GLU A 79 0.18 2.09 0.97
CA GLU A 79 1.25 3.05 0.69
C GLU A 79 2.55 2.34 0.30
N ASN A 80 2.94 1.30 1.05
CA ASN A 80 4.16 0.54 0.79
C ASN A 80 4.11 -0.24 -0.53
N THR A 81 2.97 -0.82 -0.88
CA THR A 81 2.79 -1.51 -2.17
C THR A 81 2.93 -0.54 -3.34
N MET A 82 2.39 0.69 -3.22
CA MET A 82 2.59 1.74 -4.23
C MET A 82 4.06 2.17 -4.32
N LYS A 83 4.75 2.29 -3.18
CA LYS A 83 6.19 2.61 -3.15
C LYS A 83 7.04 1.53 -3.79
N LEU A 84 6.78 0.26 -3.46
CA LEU A 84 7.43 -0.89 -4.07
C LEU A 84 7.33 -0.82 -5.60
N PHE A 85 6.12 -0.61 -6.13
CA PHE A 85 5.90 -0.52 -7.56
C PHE A 85 6.77 0.56 -8.22
N LEU A 86 6.82 1.77 -7.65
CA LEU A 86 7.69 2.83 -8.18
C LEU A 86 9.18 2.55 -7.99
N SER A 87 9.57 1.85 -6.92
CA SER A 87 10.97 1.45 -6.68
C SER A 87 11.45 0.45 -7.72
N VAL A 88 10.58 -0.45 -8.18
CA VAL A 88 10.91 -1.38 -9.27
C VAL A 88 11.13 -0.62 -10.58
N TYR A 89 10.27 0.35 -10.88
CA TYR A 89 10.39 1.24 -12.05
C TYR A 89 11.18 2.53 -11.78
N LEU A 90 12.16 2.49 -10.87
CA LEU A 90 12.82 3.70 -10.35
C LEU A 90 13.45 4.56 -11.45
N THR A 91 14.06 3.94 -12.46
CA THR A 91 14.71 4.65 -13.57
C THR A 91 13.69 5.43 -14.39
N ASP A 92 12.59 4.78 -14.78
CA ASP A 92 11.51 5.41 -15.56
C ASP A 92 10.81 6.49 -14.74
N TYR A 93 10.52 6.19 -13.47
CA TYR A 93 9.93 7.14 -12.53
C TYR A 93 10.77 8.41 -12.38
N ARG A 94 12.10 8.32 -12.27
CA ARG A 94 12.97 9.47 -12.04
C ARG A 94 13.06 10.45 -13.21
N VAL A 95 12.80 9.99 -14.43
CA VAL A 95 12.82 10.83 -15.64
C VAL A 95 11.43 11.29 -16.07
N ASP A 96 10.38 10.80 -15.41
CA ASP A 96 9.00 11.18 -15.73
C ASP A 96 8.74 12.65 -15.40
N GLU A 97 8.09 13.36 -16.32
CA GLU A 97 7.73 14.78 -16.13
C GLU A 97 6.78 15.03 -14.95
N LYS A 98 6.04 14.00 -14.50
CA LYS A 98 5.14 14.04 -13.34
C LYS A 98 5.76 13.44 -12.08
N ALA A 99 7.04 13.05 -12.09
CA ALA A 99 7.73 12.51 -10.93
C ALA A 99 7.50 13.38 -9.68
N ILE A 100 7.41 12.76 -8.50
CA ILE A 100 7.05 13.49 -7.29
C ILE A 100 8.21 14.41 -6.91
N MET A 101 7.94 15.72 -6.87
CA MET A 101 8.94 16.74 -6.56
C MET A 101 8.80 17.27 -5.13
N TYR A 102 9.94 17.49 -4.48
CA TYR A 102 10.04 18.26 -3.24
C TYR A 102 11.25 19.19 -3.30
N LYS A 103 11.00 20.50 -3.11
CA LYS A 103 12.03 21.56 -3.17
C LYS A 103 12.92 21.46 -4.44
N GLY A 104 12.29 21.21 -5.59
CA GLY A 104 12.98 21.16 -6.89
C GLY A 104 13.77 19.88 -7.16
N LYS A 105 13.67 18.85 -6.31
CA LYS A 105 14.29 17.54 -6.54
C LYS A 105 13.23 16.44 -6.63
N VAL A 106 13.49 15.45 -7.48
CA VAL A 106 12.70 14.21 -7.50
C VAL A 106 12.87 13.50 -6.17
N VAL A 107 11.76 13.08 -5.59
CA VAL A 107 11.68 12.33 -4.34
C VAL A 107 11.68 10.85 -4.69
N ASP A 108 12.60 10.10 -4.11
CA ASP A 108 12.58 8.64 -4.25
C ASP A 108 11.32 8.04 -3.60
N PRO A 109 10.84 6.86 -4.05
CA PRO A 109 9.59 6.28 -3.57
C PRO A 109 9.49 6.13 -2.05
N ASP A 110 10.58 5.78 -1.37
CA ASP A 110 10.64 5.62 0.09
C ASP A 110 10.27 6.91 0.84
N GLY A 111 10.73 8.06 0.35
CA GLY A 111 10.44 9.39 0.87
C GLY A 111 9.12 10.00 0.39
N ALA A 112 8.41 9.36 -0.55
CA ALA A 112 7.15 9.87 -1.07
C ALA A 112 6.04 9.82 0.01
N LYS A 113 5.27 10.90 0.10
CA LYS A 113 4.10 10.97 0.99
C LYS A 113 2.90 10.31 0.32
N PHE A 114 2.06 9.61 1.09
CA PHE A 114 0.89 8.90 0.56
C PHE A 114 0.04 9.71 -0.42
N TYR A 115 -0.32 10.97 -0.11
CA TYR A 115 -1.14 11.78 -1.02
C TYR A 115 -0.45 12.12 -2.35
N LYS A 116 0.88 12.20 -2.37
CA LYS A 116 1.63 12.41 -3.61
C LYS A 116 1.66 11.15 -4.45
N LEU A 117 1.74 9.98 -3.82
CA LEU A 117 1.59 8.70 -4.50
C LEU A 117 0.21 8.58 -5.16
N ILE A 118 -0.87 8.92 -4.44
CA ILE A 118 -2.23 8.91 -5.00
C ILE A 118 -2.32 9.76 -6.28
N VAL A 119 -1.84 11.01 -6.23
CA VAL A 119 -1.85 11.91 -7.38
C VAL A 119 -1.05 11.33 -8.54
N PHE A 120 0.17 10.85 -8.28
CA PHE A 120 1.01 10.27 -9.32
C PHE A 120 0.37 9.04 -9.96
N PHE A 121 -0.16 8.13 -9.15
CA PHE A 121 -0.79 6.91 -9.65
C PHE A 121 -2.04 7.19 -10.47
N LYS A 122 -2.86 8.18 -10.07
CA LYS A 122 -3.99 8.63 -10.88
C LYS A 122 -3.56 9.07 -12.27
N ASP A 123 -2.49 9.85 -12.35
CA ASP A 123 -2.02 10.45 -13.60
C ASP A 123 -1.26 9.46 -14.50
N LYS A 124 -0.56 8.48 -13.91
CA LYS A 124 0.46 7.69 -14.62
C LYS A 124 0.30 6.18 -14.57
N ILE A 125 -0.39 5.64 -13.57
CA ILE A 125 -0.38 4.20 -13.29
C ILE A 125 -1.76 3.55 -13.48
N TRP A 126 -2.83 4.21 -13.05
CA TRP A 126 -4.20 3.70 -13.21
C TRP A 126 -4.68 3.80 -14.65
N MET A 127 -5.28 2.71 -15.14
CA MET A 127 -5.89 2.67 -16.47
C MET A 127 -7.16 3.53 -16.51
N ASP A 128 -7.51 4.04 -17.70
CA ASP A 128 -8.64 4.97 -17.86
C ASP A 128 -9.95 4.40 -17.30
N GLU A 129 -10.17 3.09 -17.46
CA GLU A 129 -11.42 2.41 -17.06
C GLU A 129 -11.57 2.26 -15.54
N GLU A 130 -10.48 2.17 -14.78
CA GLU A 130 -10.50 1.97 -13.32
C GLU A 130 -10.01 3.20 -12.53
N ARG A 131 -9.52 4.24 -13.22
CA ARG A 131 -8.78 5.35 -12.61
C ARG A 131 -9.54 6.02 -11.48
N ASP A 132 -10.80 6.38 -11.70
CA ASP A 132 -11.55 7.13 -10.71
C ASP A 132 -11.95 6.25 -9.52
N ASP A 133 -12.33 4.99 -9.75
CA ASP A 133 -12.67 4.03 -8.71
C ASP A 133 -11.46 3.71 -7.82
N ARG A 134 -10.31 3.35 -8.43
CA ARG A 134 -9.04 3.11 -7.71
C ARG A 134 -8.62 4.35 -6.93
N ASN A 135 -8.69 5.52 -7.55
CA ASN A 135 -8.28 6.75 -6.89
C ASN A 135 -9.21 7.13 -5.74
N GLN A 136 -10.53 6.94 -5.88
CA GLN A 136 -11.50 7.16 -4.81
C GLN A 136 -11.25 6.19 -3.65
N TRP A 137 -10.99 4.93 -3.96
CA TRP A 137 -10.67 3.91 -2.97
C TRP A 137 -9.41 4.24 -2.16
N VAL A 138 -8.26 4.51 -2.81
CA VAL A 138 -7.03 4.87 -2.07
C VAL A 138 -7.22 6.18 -1.27
N THR A 139 -7.96 7.14 -1.83
CA THR A 139 -8.27 8.41 -1.14
C THR A 139 -9.09 8.16 0.13
N LYS A 140 -10.07 7.26 0.10
CA LYS A 140 -10.85 6.88 1.28
C LYS A 140 -9.94 6.32 2.38
N ILE A 141 -9.04 5.41 2.04
CA ILE A 141 -8.09 4.82 3.00
C ILE A 141 -7.23 5.91 3.64
N GLN A 142 -6.69 6.83 2.83
CA GLN A 142 -5.94 7.96 3.34
C GLN A 142 -6.78 8.82 4.30
N GLN A 143 -8.04 9.10 3.96
CA GLN A 143 -8.93 9.91 4.79
C GLN A 143 -9.20 9.24 6.13
N ARG A 144 -9.51 7.94 6.15
CA ARG A 144 -9.73 7.15 7.37
C ARG A 144 -8.48 7.07 8.24
N ARG A 145 -7.31 6.80 7.65
CA ARG A 145 -6.01 6.85 8.34
C ARG A 145 -5.69 8.24 8.92
N ASN A 146 -6.11 9.32 8.25
CA ASN A 146 -5.88 10.70 8.73
C ASN A 146 -6.97 11.20 9.70
N ALA A 147 -8.07 10.45 9.87
CA ALA A 147 -9.14 10.75 10.81
C ALA A 147 -8.78 10.41 12.26
N ILE A 148 -7.65 9.72 12.48
CA ILE A 148 -7.17 9.26 13.79
C ILE A 148 -6.76 10.39 14.76
N HIS A 149 -6.74 11.64 14.30
CA HIS A 149 -6.49 12.80 15.16
C HIS A 149 -7.75 13.11 15.98
N ALA A 150 -7.89 12.46 17.14
CA ALA A 150 -9.03 12.51 18.07
C ALA A 150 -9.55 13.92 18.45
N TYR A 151 -8.77 14.97 18.22
CA TYR A 151 -9.17 16.36 18.46
C TYR A 151 -10.03 17.00 17.35
N LYS A 152 -10.24 16.30 16.22
CA LYS A 152 -11.16 16.72 15.15
C LYS A 152 -12.21 15.64 14.94
N ASN A 153 -13.49 15.98 15.10
CA ASN A 153 -14.60 15.05 14.84
C ASN A 153 -14.61 14.67 13.36
N ARG A 154 -14.04 13.50 13.03
CA ARG A 154 -13.96 12.93 11.69
C ARG A 154 -14.42 11.48 11.79
N GLU A 155 -15.25 11.06 10.86
CA GLU A 155 -15.76 9.70 10.83
C GLU A 155 -14.62 8.72 10.50
N ILE A 156 -14.38 7.76 11.39
CA ILE A 156 -13.36 6.70 11.24
C ILE A 156 -13.91 5.46 10.51
N GLY A 157 -15.18 5.48 10.07
CA GLY A 157 -15.80 4.38 9.32
C GLY A 157 -16.27 3.22 10.21
N SER A 158 -16.33 2.02 9.63
CA SER A 158 -16.74 0.78 10.31
C SER A 158 -15.83 -0.39 9.96
N PHE A 159 -15.89 -1.49 10.74
CA PHE A 159 -15.19 -2.73 10.40
C PHE A 159 -15.71 -3.38 9.10
N GLU A 160 -16.99 -3.21 8.78
CA GLU A 160 -17.55 -3.65 7.49
C GLU A 160 -16.88 -2.93 6.31
N GLU A 161 -16.72 -1.60 6.42
CA GLU A 161 -16.02 -0.80 5.42
C GLU A 161 -14.53 -1.20 5.33
N LEU A 162 -13.87 -1.42 6.47
CA LEU A 162 -12.50 -1.89 6.53
C LEU A 162 -12.34 -3.26 5.84
N HIS A 163 -13.24 -4.20 6.11
CA HIS A 163 -13.24 -5.52 5.49
C HIS A 163 -13.38 -5.43 3.98
N GLN A 164 -14.25 -4.55 3.49
CA GLN A 164 -14.37 -4.31 2.05
C GLN A 164 -13.06 -3.76 1.47
N VAL A 165 -12.42 -2.81 2.15
CA VAL A 165 -11.11 -2.30 1.75
C VAL A 165 -10.02 -3.38 1.75
N ILE A 166 -10.02 -4.30 2.72
CA ILE A 166 -9.05 -5.41 2.75
C ILE A 166 -9.22 -6.33 1.53
N ARG A 167 -10.46 -6.60 1.10
CA ARG A 167 -10.71 -7.38 -0.12
C ARG A 167 -10.18 -6.66 -1.36
N GLU A 168 -10.50 -5.38 -1.51
CA GLU A 168 -10.02 -4.57 -2.64
C GLU A 168 -8.50 -4.36 -2.61
N TYR A 169 -7.86 -4.45 -1.44
CA TYR A 169 -6.40 -4.44 -1.33
C TYR A 169 -5.77 -5.71 -1.90
N LEU A 170 -6.41 -6.89 -1.77
CA LEU A 170 -5.96 -8.10 -2.45
C LEU A 170 -5.94 -7.88 -3.97
N ASP A 171 -7.02 -7.34 -4.53
CA ASP A 171 -7.12 -7.04 -5.96
C ASP A 171 -6.05 -6.04 -6.41
N LEU A 172 -5.72 -5.05 -5.58
CA LEU A 172 -4.65 -4.09 -5.86
C LEU A 172 -3.28 -4.76 -5.88
N ILE A 173 -2.93 -5.52 -4.84
CA ILE A 173 -1.58 -6.08 -4.72
C ILE A 173 -1.36 -7.13 -5.81
N GLU A 174 -2.37 -7.91 -6.18
CA GLU A 174 -2.29 -8.86 -7.29
C GLU A 174 -2.11 -8.15 -8.63
N ASP A 175 -2.90 -7.11 -8.93
CA ASP A 175 -2.76 -6.31 -10.16
C ASP A 175 -1.35 -5.72 -10.30
N LEU A 176 -0.89 -5.01 -9.26
CA LEU A 176 0.41 -4.38 -9.29
C LEU A 176 1.54 -5.40 -9.37
N ASN A 177 1.41 -6.55 -8.68
CA ASN A 177 2.41 -7.61 -8.71
C ASN A 177 2.56 -8.26 -10.09
N VAL A 178 1.45 -8.50 -10.80
CA VAL A 178 1.47 -9.04 -12.18
C VAL A 178 2.14 -8.07 -13.16
N ARG A 179 2.03 -6.77 -12.88
CA ARG A 179 2.68 -5.73 -13.67
C ARG A 179 4.17 -5.58 -13.38
N LEU A 180 4.68 -6.11 -12.27
CA LEU A 180 6.10 -6.05 -11.97
C LEU A 180 6.87 -6.98 -12.93
N PRO A 181 8.04 -6.57 -13.44
CA PRO A 181 8.84 -7.44 -14.26
C PRO A 181 9.38 -8.56 -13.38
N ARG A 182 9.17 -9.82 -13.78
CA ARG A 182 9.81 -10.99 -13.21
C ARG A 182 10.49 -11.74 -14.35
N PRO A 183 11.72 -12.25 -14.17
CA PRO A 183 12.31 -13.12 -15.16
C PRO A 183 11.42 -14.37 -15.24
N ASP A 184 10.88 -14.64 -16.42
CA ASP A 184 10.27 -15.93 -16.70
C ASP A 184 11.33 -17.00 -16.40
N TYR A 185 10.95 -18.01 -15.61
CA TYR A 185 11.83 -19.17 -15.33
C TYR A 185 12.25 -19.88 -16.61
#